data_AF-A0A1D6Q705-F1
#
_entry.id   AF-A0A1D6Q705-F1
#
_cell.length_a   1.000
_cell.length_b   1.000
_cell.length_c   1.000
_cell.angle_alpha   90.00
_cell.angle_beta   90.00
_cell.angle_gamma   90.00
#
_symmetry.space_group_name_H-M   'P 1'
#
loop_
_entity.id
_entity.type
_entity.pdbx_description
1 polymer ?
#
loop_
_entity_poly.entity_id
_entity_poly.type
_entity_poly.pdbx_seq_one_letter_code
_entity_poly.pdbx_strand_id
1 'polypeptide(L)' 'MHEAGYELGNLDATLILQKPKISPFKETIRLNLCNLLGADPSVVNLKAKTHEKVDSLGENRSIAAHTVVLLMRK' A
#
# COMPACT_ATOMS: atom_id res chain seq x y z
N MET A 1 -8.21 13.14 9.80
CA MET A 1 -8.26 12.00 10.77
C MET A 1 -8.14 12.51 12.20
N HIS A 2 -7.08 13.26 12.55
CA HIS A 2 -6.87 13.75 13.91
C HIS A 2 -7.98 14.68 14.43
N GLU A 3 -8.46 15.63 13.63
CA GLU A 3 -9.56 16.54 14.02
C GLU A 3 -10.87 15.79 14.32
N ALA A 4 -11.08 14.64 13.66
CA ALA A 4 -12.22 13.76 13.91
C ALA A 4 -12.00 12.79 15.08
N GLY A 5 -10.87 12.87 15.79
CA GLY A 5 -10.56 12.03 16.95
C GLY A 5 -10.12 10.61 16.60
N TYR A 6 -9.54 10.38 15.43
CA TYR A 6 -9.03 9.06 15.02
C TYR A 6 -7.51 9.02 14.88
N GLU A 7 -6.95 7.83 15.01
CA GLU A 7 -5.57 7.47 14.69
C GLU A 7 -5.50 6.22 13.81
N LEU A 8 -4.34 6.00 13.18
CA LEU A 8 -4.12 4.83 12.32
C LEU A 8 -3.90 3.60 13.20
N GLY A 9 -4.80 2.62 13.11
CA GLY A 9 -4.59 1.30 13.71
C GLY A 9 -3.60 0.50 12.87
N ASN A 10 -3.98 0.21 11.63
CA ASN A 10 -3.08 -0.39 10.64
C ASN A 10 -3.51 -0.10 9.20
N LEU A 11 -2.58 -0.28 8.27
CA LEU A 11 -2.78 -0.14 6.83
C LEU A 11 -2.19 -1.34 6.09
N ASP A 12 -2.96 -1.92 5.18
CA ASP A 12 -2.46 -2.97 4.27
C ASP A 12 -2.81 -2.64 2.82
N ALA A 13 -1.78 -2.38 2.02
CA ALA A 13 -1.90 -2.00 0.62
C ALA A 13 -1.43 -3.12 -0.31
N THR A 14 -2.19 -3.35 -1.39
CA THR A 14 -1.88 -4.28 -2.47
C THR A 14 -1.72 -3.51 -3.77
N LEU A 15 -0.50 -3.48 -4.30
CA LEU A 15 -0.21 -2.96 -5.62
C LEU A 15 -0.36 -4.07 -6.66
N ILE A 16 -1.10 -3.80 -7.72
CA ILE A 16 -1.34 -4.72 -8.83
C ILE A 16 -0.66 -4.13 -10.05
N LEU A 17 0.44 -4.75 -10.46
CA LEU A 17 1.23 -4.36 -11.62
C LEU A 17 1.93 -5.57 -12.23
N GLN A 18 1.98 -5.63 -13.55
CA GLN A 18 2.63 -6.74 -14.23
C GLN A 18 4.17 -6.62 -14.22
N LYS A 19 4.70 -5.40 -14.38
CA LYS A 19 6.13 -5.06 -14.27
C LYS A 19 6.26 -3.60 -13.79
N PRO A 20 7.39 -3.20 -13.17
CA PRO A 20 8.54 -4.03 -12.75
C PRO A 20 8.27 -4.83 -11.46
N LYS A 21 9.25 -5.64 -11.02
CA LYS A 21 9.19 -6.27 -9.69
C LYS A 21 9.33 -5.21 -8.60
N ILE A 22 8.39 -5.20 -7.66
CA ILE A 22 8.37 -4.22 -6.55
C ILE A 22 9.12 -4.71 -5.32
N SER A 23 9.39 -6.01 -5.19
CA SER A 23 10.10 -6.57 -4.04
C SER A 23 11.40 -5.82 -3.66
N PRO A 24 12.26 -5.37 -4.61
CA PRO A 24 13.46 -4.59 -4.29
C PRO A 24 13.18 -3.20 -3.70
N PHE A 25 12.00 -2.64 -3.95
CA PHE A 25 11.60 -1.28 -3.55
C PHE A 25 10.57 -1.28 -2.41
N LYS A 26 10.03 -2.45 -2.04
CA LYS A 26 8.93 -2.60 -1.08
C LYS A 26 9.21 -1.85 0.22
N GLU A 27 10.43 -2.00 0.74
CA GLU A 27 10.80 -1.41 2.03
C GLU A 27 10.94 0.11 1.96
N THR A 28 11.57 0.64 0.90
CA THR A 28 11.66 2.09 0.68
C THR A 28 10.28 2.74 0.57
N ILE A 29 9.36 2.11 -0.17
CA ILE A 29 7.98 2.61 -0.31
C ILE A 29 7.28 2.55 1.06
N ARG A 30 7.40 1.44 1.79
CA ARG A 30 6.80 1.27 3.12
C ARG A 30 7.26 2.35 4.08
N LEU A 31 8.57 2.59 4.18
CA LEU A 31 9.13 3.63 5.06
C LEU A 31 8.68 5.04 4.67
N ASN A 32 8.62 5.35 3.37
CA ASN A 32 8.08 6.63 2.91
C ASN A 32 6.61 6.81 3.31
N LEU A 33 5.78 5.78 3.18
CA LEU A 33 4.40 5.82 3.65
C LEU A 33 4.31 6.05 5.17
N CYS A 34 5.15 5.36 5.95
CA CYS A 34 5.20 5.52 7.41
C CYS A 34 5.54 6.96 7.80
N ASN A 35 6.56 7.54 7.18
CA ASN A 35 7.00 8.91 7.43
C ASN A 35 5.90 9.93 7.08
N LEU A 36 5.24 9.77 5.94
CA LEU A 36 4.17 10.68 5.50
C LEU A 36 2.90 10.56 6.37
N LEU A 37 2.60 9.36 6.87
CA LEU A 37 1.43 9.10 7.69
C LEU A 37 1.68 9.33 9.19
N GLY A 38 2.94 9.50 9.60
CA GLY A 38 3.33 9.57 11.02
C GLY A 38 3.04 8.26 11.76
N ALA A 39 3.23 7.12 11.10
CA ALA A 39 2.88 5.79 11.63
C ALA A 39 4.13 4.93 11.87
N ASP A 40 4.05 4.02 12.83
CA ASP A 40 5.09 3.03 13.04
C ASP A 40 5.15 2.04 11.87
N PRO A 41 6.33 1.63 11.38
CA PRO A 41 6.43 0.66 10.30
C PRO A 41 5.72 -0.67 10.60
N SER A 42 5.64 -1.11 11.85
CA SER A 42 4.96 -2.36 12.22
C SER A 42 3.47 -2.39 11.86
N VAL A 43 2.83 -1.22 11.71
CA VAL A 43 1.40 -1.11 11.39
C VAL A 43 1.12 -0.81 9.90
N VAL A 44 2.16 -0.73 9.06
CA VAL A 44 2.03 -0.44 7.62
C VAL A 44 2.59 -1.60 6.81
N ASN A 45 1.73 -2.25 6.04
CA ASN A 45 2.13 -3.29 5.10
C ASN A 45 1.88 -2.90 3.64
N LEU A 46 2.82 -3.29 2.78
CA LEU A 46 2.72 -3.17 1.33
C LEU A 46 3.03 -4.53 0.70
N LYS A 47 2.15 -5.00 -0.19
CA LYS A 47 2.38 -6.18 -1.03
C LYS A 47 2.14 -5.84 -2.48
N ALA A 48 2.79 -6.58 -3.37
CA ALA A 48 2.65 -6.41 -4.82
C ALA A 48 2.33 -7.76 -5.46
N LYS A 49 1.45 -7.76 -6.45
CA LYS A 49 1.06 -8.95 -7.22
C LYS A 49 0.98 -8.61 -8.70
N THR A 50 1.20 -9.61 -9.54
CA THR A 50 0.88 -9.54 -10.96
C THR A 50 -0.60 -9.74 -11.20
N HIS A 51 -1.05 -9.45 -12.43
CA HIS A 51 -2.41 -9.70 -12.88
C HIS A 51 -2.43 -10.77 -13.99
N GLU A 52 -1.58 -11.79 -13.83
CA GLU A 52 -1.52 -13.02 -14.65
C GLU A 52 -1.61 -12.81 -16.18
N LYS A 53 -1.08 -11.69 -16.69
CA LYS A 53 -1.11 -11.29 -18.12
C LYS A 53 -2.52 -11.15 -18.72
N VAL A 54 -3.55 -10.98 -17.90
CA VAL A 54 -4.92 -10.72 -18.34
C VAL A 54 -5.32 -9.25 -18.09
N ASP A 55 -6.15 -8.73 -18.98
CA ASP A 55 -6.68 -7.36 -18.96
C ASP A 55 -5.59 -6.27 -19.03
N SER A 56 -6.00 -5.02 -18.88
CA SER A 56 -5.09 -3.86 -18.97
C SER A 56 -3.95 -3.91 -17.95
N LEU A 57 -4.17 -4.52 -16.78
CA LEU A 57 -3.16 -4.67 -15.73
C LEU A 57 -2.11 -5.70 -16.13
N GLY A 58 -2.52 -6.85 -16.66
CA GLY A 58 -1.63 -7.92 -17.12
C GLY A 58 -0.90 -7.57 -18.42
N GLU A 59 -1.48 -6.71 -19.25
CA GLU A 59 -0.87 -6.20 -20.48
C GLU A 59 0.15 -5.06 -20.24
N ASN A 60 0.44 -4.71 -18.97
CA ASN A 60 1.29 -3.56 -18.59
C ASN A 60 0.77 -2.20 -19.09
N ARG A 61 -0.53 -2.06 -19.37
CA ARG A 61 -1.15 -0.78 -19.80
C ARG A 61 -1.65 0.06 -18.62
N SER A 62 -1.71 -0.52 -17.43
CA SER A 62 -2.22 0.14 -16.23
C SER A 62 -1.57 -0.43 -14.96
N ILE A 63 -1.70 0.32 -13.87
CA ILE A 63 -1.36 -0.10 -12.50
C ILE A 63 -2.55 0.22 -11.59
N ALA A 64 -2.81 -0.62 -10.60
CA ALA A 64 -3.87 -0.39 -9.62
C ALA A 64 -3.36 -0.61 -8.19
N ALA A 65 -4.01 0.02 -7.21
CA ALA A 65 -3.71 -0.16 -5.79
C ALA A 65 -5.02 -0.29 -5.01
N HIS A 66 -5.09 -1.30 -4.14
CA HIS A 66 -6.16 -1.46 -3.16
C HIS A 66 -5.59 -1.34 -1.76
N THR A 67 -6.25 -0.58 -0.90
CA THR A 67 -5.80 -0.37 0.48
C THR A 67 -6.95 -0.59 1.44
N VAL A 68 -6.69 -1.37 2.49
CA VAL A 68 -7.60 -1.49 3.65
C VAL A 68 -6.95 -0.78 4.81
N VAL A 69 -7.74 0.05 5.51
CA VAL A 69 -7.27 0.87 6.63
C VAL A 69 -8.21 0.65 7.81
N LEU A 70 -7.63 0.33 8.97
CA LEU A 70 -8.34 0.35 10.24
C LEU A 70 -8.00 1.65 10.97
N LEU A 71 -9.03 2.41 11.33
CA LEU A 71 -8.89 3.59 12.18
C LEU A 71 -9.33 3.24 13.59
N MET A 72 -8.56 3.69 14.57
CA MET A 72 -8.90 3.58 15.99
C MET A 72 -9.33 4.96 16.49
N ARG A 73 -10.32 4.99 17.38
CA ARG A 73 -10.70 6.23 18.05
C ARG A 73 -9.64 6.53 19.11
N LYS A 74 -9.16 7.78 19.15
CA LYS A 74 -8.28 8.27 20.20
C LYS A 74 -8.97 8.32 21.54
#